data_AF-A0ABD7V156-F1
#
_entry.id   AF-A0ABD7V156-F1
#
_cell.length_a   1.000
_cell.length_b   1.000
_cell.length_c   1.000
_cell.angle_alpha   90.00
_cell.angle_beta   90.00
_cell.angle_gamma   90.00
#
_symmetry.space_group_name_H-M   'P 1'
#
loop_
_entity.id
_entity.type
_entity.pdbx_description
1 polymer ?
#
loop_
_entity_poly.entity_id
_entity_poly.type
_entity_poly.pdbx_seq_one_letter_code
_entity_poly.pdbx_strand_id
1 'polypeptide(L)'
;MYDDLLHDILDRGVITPRLTAVRLGEKALSYGELAGRIDEYDNVCSLHGLSHNSAFYAALMNCVPTLNDIESIEERMRVIGEVEAWLGRRLGDSHGTRSHLRAVS
;
A
#
# COMPACT_ATOMS: atom_id res chain seq x y z
N MET A 1 -3.29 13.24 2.73
CA MET A 1 -3.99 11.99 2.36
C MET A 1 -3.01 10.94 1.84
N TYR A 2 -2.24 11.20 0.78
CA TYR A 2 -1.27 10.23 0.25
C TYR A 2 -0.05 10.07 1.16
N ASP A 3 0.46 11.17 1.73
CA ASP A 3 1.50 11.14 2.76
C ASP A 3 1.04 10.40 4.03
N ASP A 4 -0.23 10.56 4.42
CA ASP A 4 -0.79 9.86 5.60
C ASP A 4 -0.87 8.35 5.37
N LEU A 5 -1.21 7.93 4.14
CA LEU A 5 -1.23 6.53 3.73
C LEU A 5 0.17 5.91 3.78
N LEU A 6 1.14 6.58 3.14
CA LEU A 6 2.53 6.14 3.15
C LEU A 6 3.07 6.05 4.58
N HIS A 7 2.78 7.03 5.42
CA HIS A 7 3.17 7.02 6.82
C HIS A 7 2.57 5.84 7.60
N ASP A 8 1.26 5.56 7.49
CA ASP A 8 0.62 4.40 8.15
C ASP A 8 1.21 3.07 7.67
N ILE A 9 1.53 2.95 6.38
CA ILE A 9 2.17 1.74 5.83
C ILE A 9 3.56 1.55 6.45
N LEU A 10 4.39 2.60 6.48
CA LEU A 10 5.75 2.54 7.02
C LEU A 10 5.73 2.25 8.53
N ASP A 11 4.86 2.91 9.29
CA ASP A 11 4.68 2.68 10.73
C ASP A 11 4.28 1.22 11.02
N ARG A 12 3.31 0.70 10.29
CA ARG A 12 2.90 -0.72 10.41
C ARG A 12 3.97 -1.68 9.94
N GLY A 13 4.81 -1.28 8.99
CA GLY A 13 5.98 -2.03 8.57
C GLY A 13 6.94 -2.27 9.73
N VAL A 14 7.06 -1.31 10.65
CA VAL A 14 7.87 -1.42 11.87
C VAL A 14 7.11 -2.15 12.99
N ILE A 15 5.86 -1.77 13.26
CA ILE A 15 5.09 -2.26 14.42
C ILE A 15 4.56 -3.68 14.21
N THR A 16 4.10 -3.97 12.99
CA THR A 16 3.45 -5.25 12.63
C THR A 16 3.98 -5.83 11.31
N PRO A 17 5.30 -6.09 11.17
CA PRO A 17 5.92 -6.43 9.89
C PRO A 17 5.33 -7.67 9.22
N ARG A 18 4.90 -8.67 10.00
CA ARG A 18 4.36 -9.95 9.49
C ARG A 18 2.86 -9.92 9.21
N LEU A 19 2.16 -8.84 9.56
CA LEU A 19 0.73 -8.72 9.31
C LEU A 19 0.49 -8.47 7.82
N THR A 20 -0.47 -9.18 7.24
CA THR A 20 -0.87 -8.97 5.84
C THR A 20 -1.43 -7.55 5.65
N ALA A 21 -0.83 -6.78 4.74
CA ALA A 21 -1.29 -5.47 4.32
C ALA A 21 -2.42 -5.60 3.28
N VAL A 22 -2.16 -6.39 2.24
CA VAL A 22 -3.10 -6.65 1.15
C VAL A 22 -2.94 -8.07 0.61
N ARG A 23 -4.02 -8.61 0.05
CA ARG A 23 -4.01 -9.86 -0.71
C ARG A 23 -4.50 -9.57 -2.12
N LEU A 24 -3.70 -9.93 -3.12
CA LEU A 24 -3.97 -9.74 -4.53
C LEU A 24 -3.92 -11.11 -5.21
N GLY A 25 -5.09 -11.64 -5.57
CA GLY A 25 -5.23 -13.05 -5.96
C GLY A 25 -4.67 -13.98 -4.87
N GLU A 26 -3.74 -14.85 -5.27
CA GLU A 26 -3.09 -15.81 -4.36
C GLU A 26 -1.93 -15.20 -3.54
N LYS A 27 -1.46 -14.00 -3.89
CA LYS A 27 -0.33 -13.35 -3.21
C LYS A 27 -0.81 -12.54 -2.01
N ALA A 28 -0.36 -12.93 -0.82
CA ALA A 28 -0.39 -12.08 0.36
C ALA A 28 0.88 -11.22 0.42
N LEU A 29 0.71 -9.93 0.63
CA LEU A 29 1.80 -8.99 0.86
C LEU A 29 1.69 -8.47 2.30
N SER A 30 2.76 -8.64 3.08
CA SER A 30 2.82 -8.13 4.45
C SER A 30 3.23 -6.65 4.51
N TYR A 31 2.93 -5.98 5.63
CA TYR A 31 3.35 -4.59 5.85
C TYR A 31 4.87 -4.44 5.83
N GLY A 32 5.62 -5.40 6.39
CA GLY A 32 7.08 -5.35 6.41
C GLY A 32 7.69 -5.46 5.01
N GLU A 33 7.18 -6.37 4.18
CA GLU A 33 7.62 -6.50 2.78
C GLU A 33 7.31 -5.24 1.97
N LEU A 34 6.11 -4.68 2.10
CA LEU A 34 5.72 -3.48 1.38
C LEU A 34 6.52 -2.26 1.84
N ALA A 35 6.64 -2.03 3.15
CA ALA A 35 7.37 -0.91 3.71
C ALA A 35 8.85 -0.93 3.35
N GLY A 36 9.51 -2.09 3.47
CA GLY A 36 10.91 -2.24 3.08
C GLY A 36 11.12 -1.93 1.59
N ARG A 37 10.20 -2.37 0.74
CA ARG A 37 10.29 -2.09 -0.69
C ARG A 37 10.03 -0.62 -1.04
N ILE A 38 9.13 0.05 -0.33
CA ILE A 38 8.91 1.49 -0.46
C ILE A 38 10.19 2.26 -0.12
N ASP A 39 10.84 1.92 0.99
CA ASP A 39 12.09 2.55 1.43
C ASP A 39 13.23 2.36 0.40
N GLU A 40 13.37 1.15 -0.16
CA GLU A 40 14.31 0.87 -1.25
C GLU A 40 14.07 1.78 -2.48
N TYR A 41 12.83 1.90 -2.92
CA TYR A 41 12.49 2.72 -4.10
C TYR A 41 12.47 4.21 -3.82
N ASP A 42 12.23 4.63 -2.58
CA ASP A 42 12.26 6.05 -2.25
C ASP A 42 13.67 6.64 -2.36
N ASN A 43 14.68 5.87 -1.95
CA ASN A 43 16.08 6.23 -2.17
C ASN A 43 16.38 6.46 -3.67
N VAL A 44 15.82 5.61 -4.55
CA VAL A 44 15.95 5.76 -6.01
C VAL A 44 15.17 6.96 -6.52
N CYS A 45 13.93 7.14 -6.07
CA CYS A 45 13.09 8.27 -6.48
C CYS A 45 13.73 9.61 -6.10
N SER A 46 14.22 9.72 -4.87
CA SER A 46 14.92 10.90 -4.36
C SER A 46 16.16 11.24 -5.18
N LEU A 47 16.95 10.23 -5.59
CA LEU A 47 18.13 10.43 -6.45
C LEU A 47 17.78 11.00 -7.82
N HIS A 48 16.60 10.66 -8.36
CA HIS A 48 16.15 11.06 -9.69
C HIS A 48 15.12 12.20 -9.68
N GLY A 49 14.84 12.81 -8.53
CA GLY A 49 13.86 13.89 -8.40
C GLY A 49 12.41 13.45 -8.66
N LEU A 50 12.11 12.16 -8.47
CA LEU A 50 10.77 11.59 -8.60
C LEU A 50 10.00 11.71 -7.28
N SER A 51 8.67 11.66 -7.36
CA SER A 51 7.80 11.76 -6.19
C SER A 51 7.88 10.54 -5.29
N HIS A 52 7.65 10.72 -3.98
CA HIS A 52 7.49 9.64 -3.00
C HIS A 52 6.36 8.66 -3.40
N ASN A 53 5.30 9.17 -4.03
CA ASN A 53 4.22 8.33 -4.55
C ASN A 53 4.73 7.35 -5.62
N SER A 54 5.72 7.75 -6.42
CA SER A 54 6.36 6.86 -7.40
C SER A 54 7.04 5.67 -6.73
N ALA A 55 7.59 5.84 -5.52
CA ALA A 55 8.16 4.74 -4.76
C ALA A 55 7.11 3.72 -4.33
N PHE A 56 5.92 4.17 -3.92
CA PHE A 56 4.78 3.28 -3.63
C PHE A 56 4.38 2.44 -4.84
N TYR A 57 4.15 3.07 -5.99
CA TYR A 57 3.78 2.37 -7.22
C TYR A 57 4.85 1.35 -7.64
N ALA A 58 6.12 1.75 -7.62
CA ALA A 58 7.23 0.88 -7.96
C ALA A 58 7.34 -0.31 -6.98
N ALA A 59 7.19 -0.06 -5.68
CA ALA A 59 7.21 -1.09 -4.66
C ALA A 59 6.06 -2.09 -4.84
N LEU A 60 4.84 -1.61 -5.11
CA LEU A 60 3.68 -2.47 -5.32
C LEU A 60 3.85 -3.34 -6.58
N MET A 61 4.28 -2.76 -7.70
CA MET A 61 4.54 -3.51 -8.94
C MET A 61 5.68 -4.52 -8.80
N ASN A 62 6.68 -4.23 -7.97
CA ASN A 62 7.76 -5.17 -7.66
C ASN A 62 7.27 -6.33 -6.78
N CYS A 63 6.52 -6.03 -5.73
CA CYS A 63 6.02 -7.02 -4.77
C CYS A 63 4.91 -7.91 -5.36
N VAL A 64 4.19 -7.40 -6.36
CA VAL A 64 3.08 -8.10 -7.01
C VAL A 64 3.26 -8.03 -8.53
N PRO A 65 4.18 -8.84 -9.10
CA PRO A 65 4.49 -8.78 -10.53
C PRO A 65 3.29 -9.07 -11.44
N THR A 66 2.28 -9.79 -10.95
CA THR A 66 1.04 -10.07 -11.69
C THR A 66 0.23 -8.81 -12.03
N LEU A 67 0.49 -7.67 -11.37
CA LEU A 67 -0.06 -6.38 -11.79
C LEU A 67 0.50 -5.93 -13.14
N ASN A 68 1.72 -6.35 -13.51
CA ASN A 68 2.32 -6.03 -14.80
C ASN A 68 1.69 -6.85 -15.94
N ASP A 69 1.09 -7.99 -15.64
CA ASP A 69 0.40 -8.85 -16.61
C ASP A 69 -0.95 -8.26 -17.05
N ILE A 70 -1.45 -7.25 -16.36
CA ILE A 70 -2.65 -6.50 -16.76
C ILE A 70 -2.29 -5.59 -17.95
N GLU A 71 -2.70 -6.00 -19.15
CA GLU A 71 -2.40 -5.27 -20.40
C GLU A 71 -3.03 -3.87 -20.44
N SER A 72 -4.27 -3.74 -19.97
CA SER A 72 -4.98 -2.47 -19.93
C SER A 72 -4.42 -1.58 -18.82
N ILE A 73 -3.89 -0.41 -19.22
CA ILE A 73 -3.42 0.62 -18.28
C ILE A 73 -4.56 1.06 -17.35
N GLU A 74 -5.77 1.22 -17.89
CA GLU A 74 -6.94 1.63 -17.11
C GLU A 74 -7.28 0.59 -16.04
N GLU A 75 -7.31 -0.69 -16.41
CA GLU A 75 -7.63 -1.77 -15.48
C GLU A 75 -6.54 -1.91 -14.42
N ARG A 76 -5.27 -1.79 -14.80
CA ARG A 76 -4.16 -1.82 -13.86
C ARG A 76 -4.23 -0.68 -12.85
N MET A 77 -4.52 0.54 -13.32
CA MET A 77 -4.68 1.69 -12.43
C MET A 77 -5.92 1.57 -11.54
N ARG A 78 -7.00 0.93 -12.01
CA ARG A 78 -8.17 0.61 -11.20
C ARG A 78 -7.81 -0.32 -10.05
N VAL A 79 -7.13 -1.44 -10.33
CA VAL A 79 -6.69 -2.39 -9.30
C VAL A 79 -5.75 -1.73 -8.29
N ILE A 80 -4.81 -0.89 -8.74
CA ILE A 80 -3.93 -0.15 -7.81
C ILE A 80 -4.74 0.82 -6.94
N GLY A 81 -5.72 1.53 -7.51
CA GLY A 81 -6.62 2.39 -6.75
C GLY A 81 -7.44 1.63 -5.69
N GLU A 82 -7.86 0.40 -5.98
CA GLU A 82 -8.51 -0.48 -4.99
C GLU A 82 -7.55 -0.88 -3.86
N VAL A 83 -6.28 -1.15 -4.16
CA VAL A 83 -5.25 -1.41 -3.16
C VAL A 83 -5.03 -0.19 -2.27
N GLU A 84 -4.93 1.00 -2.84
CA GLU A 84 -4.79 2.26 -2.10
C GLU A 84 -5.99 2.52 -1.19
N ALA A 85 -7.21 2.38 -1.72
CA ALA A 85 -8.44 2.55 -0.97
C ALA A 85 -8.53 1.52 0.17
N TRP A 86 -8.13 0.27 -0.08
CA TRP A 86 -8.03 -0.74 0.95
C TRP A 86 -7.04 -0.31 2.02
N LEU A 87 -5.78 -0.05 1.70
CA LEU A 87 -4.75 0.31 2.68
C LEU A 87 -5.14 1.57 3.49
N GLY A 88 -5.73 2.57 2.83
CA GLY A 88 -6.18 3.82 3.46
C GLY A 88 -7.48 3.74 4.25
N ARG A 89 -8.23 2.62 4.21
CA ARG A 89 -9.58 2.52 4.81
C ARG A 89 -9.66 2.92 6.28
N ARG A 90 -8.58 2.73 7.04
CA ARG A 90 -8.53 3.04 8.47
C ARG A 90 -8.23 4.51 8.77
N LEU A 91 -7.65 5.24 7.82
CA LEU A 91 -7.34 6.66 7.97
C LEU A 91 -8.63 7.50 7.89
N GLY A 92 -9.63 7.05 7.14
CA GLY A 92 -10.97 7.66 7.09
C GLY A 92 -11.77 7.53 8.40
N ASP A 93 -11.55 6.47 9.17
CA ASP A 93 -12.21 6.27 10.47
C ASP A 93 -11.68 7.22 11.57
N SER A 94 -10.53 7.85 11.33
CA SER A 94 -9.87 8.76 12.27
C SER A 94 -10.50 10.16 12.30
N HIS A 95 -11.37 10.48 11.34
CA HIS A 95 -12.20 11.69 11.33
C HIS A 95 -13.67 11.35 11.58
N GLY A 96 -13.96 10.91 12.81
CA GLY A 96 -15.24 11.13 13.46
C GLY A 96 -16.49 10.67 12.70
N THR A 97 -16.67 9.36 12.53
CA THR A 97 -18.02 8.77 12.68
C THR A 97 -17.86 7.38 13.28
N ARG A 98 -18.46 7.16 14.45
CA ARG A 98 -18.42 5.90 15.20
C ARG A 98 -18.85 4.73 14.31
N SER A 99 -17.89 3.92 13.87
CA SER A 99 -18.19 2.60 13.31
C SER A 99 -18.66 1.69 14.45
N HIS A 100 -19.97 1.42 14.49
CA HIS A 100 -20.65 0.62 15.50
C HIS A 100 -20.39 -0.90 15.39
N LEU A 101 -19.30 -1.34 14.76
CA LEU A 101 -19.07 -2.76 14.52
C LEU A 101 -18.02 -3.31 15.49
N ARG A 102 -18.51 -4.13 16.41
CA ARG A 102 -17.73 -4.89 17.39
C ARG A 102 -17.22 -6.18 16.74
N ALA A 103 -15.96 -6.52 16.97
CA ALA A 103 -15.44 -7.84 16.64
C ALA A 103 -16.14 -8.91 17.48
N VAL A 104 -16.51 -10.03 16.85
CA VAL A 104 -17.00 -11.23 17.52
C VAL A 104 -16.00 -12.35 17.25
N SER A 105 -15.72 -13.12 18.30
CA SER A 105 -14.75 -14.21 18.39
C SER A 105 -14.99 -15.36 17.42
#